data_AF-A0A944EYD2-F1
#
_entry.id   AF-A0A944EYD2-F1
#
_cell.length_a   1.000
_cell.length_b   1.000
_cell.length_c   1.000
_cell.angle_alpha   90.00
_cell.angle_beta   90.00
_cell.angle_gamma   90.00
#
_symmetry.space_group_name_H-M   'P 1'
#
loop_
_entity.id
_entity.type
_entity.pdbx_description
1 polymer ?
#
loop_
_entity_poly.entity_id
_entity_poly.type
_entity_poly.pdbx_seq_one_letter_code
_entity_poly.pdbx_strand_id
1 'polypeptide(L)'
;MAGEVWASVLSLSGVVLGSGLTAFAQRATQRSAERTEERKQAAATAETRRAEQLHAIKEFSACAQEAERAAYRRPDPWGDDEDGWMTQTQPIMTALWTAERTLMLLCDEAVQDPVHVYGRALNRAVWRDIGDTEVNEYLETPKATFMAAARTSLAFR
;
A
#
# COMPACT_ATOMS: atom_id res chain seq x y z
N MET A 1 50.33 -30.35 -50.93
CA MET A 1 49.33 -29.30 -51.22
C MET A 1 47.89 -29.67 -50.81
N ALA A 2 47.35 -30.86 -51.08
CA ALA A 2 45.94 -31.18 -50.73
C ALA A 2 45.65 -31.37 -49.22
N GLY A 3 46.63 -31.82 -48.42
CA GLY A 3 46.46 -32.06 -46.98
C GLY A 3 46.46 -30.80 -46.10
N GLU A 4 47.18 -29.75 -46.51
CA GLU A 4 47.23 -28.48 -45.76
C GLU A 4 45.94 -27.66 -45.89
N VAL A 5 45.27 -27.76 -47.04
CA VAL A 5 43.96 -27.12 -47.28
C VAL A 5 42.89 -27.75 -46.38
N TRP A 6 42.93 -29.08 -46.22
CA TRP A 6 41.99 -29.81 -45.36
C TRP A 6 42.19 -29.51 -43.86
N ALA A 7 43.44 -29.40 -43.41
CA ALA A 7 43.75 -29.01 -42.03
C ALA A 7 43.31 -27.55 -41.73
N SER A 8 43.49 -26.64 -42.69
CA SER A 8 43.07 -25.25 -42.56
C SER A 8 41.54 -25.09 -42.53
N VAL A 9 40.81 -25.87 -43.32
CA VAL A 9 39.34 -25.90 -43.34
C VAL A 9 38.77 -26.50 -42.04
N LEU A 10 39.39 -27.55 -41.51
CA LEU A 10 39.02 -28.13 -40.22
C LEU A 10 39.30 -27.17 -39.05
N SER A 11 40.39 -26.39 -39.13
CA SER A 11 40.73 -25.36 -38.14
C SER A 11 39.76 -24.16 -38.17
N LEU A 12 39.45 -23.65 -39.37
CA LEU A 12 38.49 -22.55 -39.57
C LEU A 12 37.07 -22.92 -39.14
N SER A 13 36.64 -24.15 -39.41
CA SER A 13 35.31 -24.64 -38.99
C SER A 13 35.21 -24.79 -37.46
N GLY A 14 36.28 -25.19 -36.79
CA GLY A 14 36.35 -25.23 -35.33
C GLY A 14 36.21 -23.84 -34.68
N VAL A 15 36.84 -22.81 -35.24
CA VAL A 15 36.75 -21.42 -34.74
C VAL A 15 35.35 -20.84 -34.97
N VAL A 16 34.73 -21.09 -36.12
CA VAL A 16 33.37 -20.63 -36.41
C VAL A 16 32.34 -21.31 -35.49
N LEU A 17 32.48 -22.62 -35.24
CA LEU A 17 31.62 -23.34 -34.30
C LEU A 17 31.84 -22.87 -32.85
N GLY A 18 33.08 -22.69 -32.41
CA GLY A 18 33.41 -22.20 -31.07
C GLY A 18 32.90 -20.78 -30.80
N SER A 19 33.04 -19.88 -31.78
CA SER A 19 32.52 -18.51 -31.70
C SER A 19 30.99 -18.46 -31.75
N GLY A 20 30.35 -19.31 -32.56
CA GLY A 20 28.89 -19.44 -32.59
C GLY A 20 28.29 -19.98 -31.28
N LEU A 21 28.89 -21.02 -30.70
CA LEU A 21 28.49 -21.56 -29.39
C LEU A 21 28.69 -20.54 -28.27
N THR A 22 29.78 -19.78 -28.29
CA THR A 22 30.05 -18.70 -27.33
C THR A 22 29.01 -17.60 -27.43
N ALA A 23 28.67 -17.15 -28.64
CA ALA A 23 27.64 -16.14 -28.86
C ALA A 23 26.25 -16.62 -28.41
N PHE A 24 25.92 -17.89 -28.64
CA PHE A 24 24.67 -18.48 -28.17
C PHE A 24 24.61 -18.58 -26.63
N ALA A 25 25.69 -19.04 -25.99
CA ALA A 25 25.78 -19.10 -24.54
C ALA A 25 25.70 -17.71 -23.90
N GLN A 26 26.36 -16.70 -24.49
CA GLN A 26 26.25 -15.30 -24.06
C GLN A 26 24.83 -14.77 -24.19
N ARG A 27 24.14 -15.05 -25.31
CA ARG A 27 22.76 -14.62 -25.53
C ARG A 27 21.77 -15.32 -24.57
N ALA A 28 22.00 -16.59 -24.25
CA ALA A 28 21.23 -17.33 -23.26
C ALA A 28 21.45 -16.78 -21.84
N THR A 29 22.70 -16.44 -21.51
CA THR A 29 23.07 -15.84 -20.22
C THR A 29 22.48 -14.44 -20.08
N GLN A 30 22.53 -13.61 -21.13
CA GLN A 30 21.92 -12.28 -21.17
C GLN A 30 20.42 -12.34 -20.93
N ARG A 31 19.69 -13.22 -21.62
CA ARG A 31 18.24 -13.39 -21.41
C ARG A 31 17.90 -13.90 -20.00
N SER A 32 18.74 -14.75 -19.43
CA SER A 32 18.56 -15.22 -18.05
C SER A 32 18.82 -14.10 -17.03
N ALA A 33 19.82 -13.26 -17.28
CA ALA A 33 20.12 -12.10 -16.46
C ALA A 33 18.98 -11.07 -16.54
N GLU A 34 18.47 -10.77 -17.74
CA GLU A 34 17.32 -9.89 -17.98
C GLU A 34 16.09 -10.35 -17.17
N ARG A 35 15.71 -11.62 -17.26
CA ARG A 35 14.57 -12.16 -16.49
C ARG A 35 14.76 -12.09 -14.97
N THR A 36 16.00 -12.26 -14.51
CA THR A 36 16.31 -12.18 -13.08
C THR A 36 16.22 -10.73 -12.60
N GLU A 37 16.68 -9.79 -13.42
CA GLU A 37 16.60 -8.37 -13.15
C GLU A 37 15.15 -7.87 -13.18
N GLU A 38 14.35 -8.29 -14.16
CA GLU A 38 12.91 -8.01 -14.23
C GLU A 38 12.18 -8.49 -12.96
N ARG A 39 12.49 -9.69 -12.48
CA ARG A 39 11.91 -10.24 -11.23
C ARG A 39 12.32 -9.41 -10.01
N LYS A 40 13.57 -8.99 -9.93
CA LYS A 40 14.06 -8.13 -8.84
C LYS A 40 13.37 -6.77 -8.86
N GLN A 41 13.23 -6.16 -10.04
CA GLN A 41 12.54 -4.89 -10.20
C GLN A 41 11.05 -4.99 -9.83
N ALA A 42 10.38 -6.08 -10.25
CA ALA A 42 9.00 -6.34 -9.89
C ALA A 42 8.84 -6.53 -8.36
N ALA A 43 9.75 -7.28 -7.73
CA ALA A 43 9.74 -7.47 -6.27
C ALA A 43 9.98 -6.15 -5.52
N ALA A 44 10.97 -5.35 -5.96
CA ALA A 44 11.24 -4.04 -5.37
C ALA A 44 10.04 -3.08 -5.51
N THR A 45 9.37 -3.08 -6.66
CA THR A 45 8.17 -2.27 -6.88
C THR A 45 7.00 -2.72 -5.99
N ALA A 46 6.83 -4.03 -5.82
CA ALA A 46 5.80 -4.59 -4.94
C ALA A 46 6.07 -4.22 -3.47
N GLU A 47 7.33 -4.27 -3.03
CA GLU A 47 7.73 -3.88 -1.68
C GLU A 47 7.51 -2.39 -1.42
N THR A 48 7.87 -1.52 -2.36
CA THR A 48 7.60 -0.08 -2.27
C THR A 48 6.11 0.20 -2.15
N ARG A 49 5.26 -0.41 -2.99
CA ARG A 49 3.80 -0.24 -2.91
C ARG A 49 3.25 -0.72 -1.56
N ARG A 50 3.76 -1.83 -1.04
CA ARG A 50 3.34 -2.34 0.28
C ARG A 50 3.73 -1.37 1.40
N ALA A 51 4.91 -0.75 1.32
CA ALA A 51 5.35 0.25 2.28
C ALA A 51 4.46 1.50 2.23
N GLU A 52 4.10 1.97 1.04
CA GLU A 52 3.18 3.10 0.83
C GLU A 52 1.79 2.81 1.42
N GLN A 53 1.24 1.62 1.16
CA GLN A 53 -0.04 1.18 1.73
C GLN A 53 0.01 1.12 3.26
N LEU A 54 1.05 0.51 3.82
CA LEU A 54 1.24 0.43 5.28
C LEU A 54 1.34 1.83 5.89
N HIS A 55 2.02 2.76 5.23
CA HIS A 55 2.11 4.13 5.67
C HIS A 55 0.75 4.82 5.69
N ALA A 56 -0.03 4.72 4.61
CA ALA A 56 -1.38 5.28 4.53
C ALA A 56 -2.33 4.70 5.60
N ILE A 57 -2.24 3.40 5.88
CA ILE A 57 -3.03 2.74 6.95
C ILE A 57 -2.65 3.30 8.32
N LYS A 58 -1.36 3.52 8.59
CA LYS A 58 -0.89 4.14 9.84
C LYS A 58 -1.38 5.58 9.97
N GLU A 59 -1.31 6.37 8.92
CA GLU A 59 -1.77 7.76 8.92
C GLU A 59 -3.27 7.85 9.20
N PHE A 60 -4.09 7.08 8.48
CA PHE A 60 -5.53 7.05 8.75
C PHE A 60 -5.83 6.59 10.18
N SER A 61 -5.14 5.56 10.68
CA SER A 61 -5.33 5.09 12.06
C SER A 61 -4.98 6.17 13.09
N ALA A 62 -3.94 6.97 12.84
CA ALA A 62 -3.59 8.10 13.70
C ALA A 62 -4.67 9.19 13.67
N CYS A 63 -5.16 9.57 12.49
CA CYS A 63 -6.26 10.54 12.36
C CYS A 63 -7.56 10.03 12.99
N ALA A 64 -7.88 8.73 12.85
CA ALA A 64 -9.02 8.10 13.47
C ALA A 64 -8.95 8.17 15.00
N GLN A 65 -7.76 7.95 15.57
CA GLN A 65 -7.54 8.06 17.01
C GLN A 65 -7.70 9.49 17.53
N GLU A 66 -7.25 10.50 16.77
CA GLU A 66 -7.49 11.91 17.12
C GLU A 66 -8.98 12.26 17.05
N ALA A 67 -9.69 11.79 16.03
CA ALA A 67 -11.14 11.97 15.92
C ALA A 67 -11.88 11.29 17.10
N GLU A 68 -11.48 10.09 17.49
CA GLU A 68 -12.02 9.39 18.67
C GLU A 68 -11.79 10.20 19.96
N ARG A 69 -10.57 10.75 20.15
CA ARG A 69 -10.27 11.65 21.28
C ARG A 69 -11.11 12.92 21.26
N ALA A 70 -11.34 13.50 20.09
CA ALA A 70 -12.20 14.67 19.95
C ALA A 70 -13.65 14.36 20.34
N ALA A 71 -14.17 13.19 19.96
CA ALA A 71 -15.49 12.72 20.38
C ALA A 71 -15.59 12.57 21.90
N TYR A 72 -14.57 12.02 22.57
CA TYR A 72 -14.55 11.92 24.05
C TYR A 72 -14.50 13.26 24.77
N ARG A 73 -13.84 14.26 24.18
CA ARG A 73 -13.71 15.61 24.78
C ARG A 73 -14.87 16.53 24.41
N ARG A 74 -15.91 16.01 23.77
CA ARG A 74 -17.05 16.82 23.32
C ARG A 74 -17.74 17.45 24.53
N PRO A 75 -17.94 18.78 24.54
CA PRO A 75 -18.62 19.46 25.65
C PRO A 75 -20.12 19.12 25.68
N ASP A 76 -20.68 19.16 26.88
CA ASP A 76 -22.11 19.08 27.17
C ASP A 76 -22.50 20.32 27.99
N PRO A 77 -23.39 21.22 27.51
CA PRO A 77 -24.26 21.13 26.33
C PRO A 77 -23.60 21.45 24.97
N TRP A 78 -24.17 20.88 23.91
CA TRP A 78 -23.70 21.03 22.53
C TRP A 78 -24.16 22.35 21.89
N GLY A 79 -23.23 23.19 21.42
CA GLY A 79 -23.57 24.30 20.52
C GLY A 79 -22.64 25.50 20.57
N ASP A 80 -22.05 25.78 21.73
CA ASP A 80 -21.18 26.93 21.89
C ASP A 80 -19.71 26.52 21.75
N ASP A 81 -18.99 27.16 20.83
CA ASP A 81 -17.53 27.00 20.69
C ASP A 81 -16.78 27.85 21.73
N GLU A 82 -17.38 28.11 22.89
CA GLU A 82 -16.77 28.88 23.98
C GLU A 82 -15.45 28.26 24.42
N ASP A 83 -15.38 26.92 24.45
CA ASP A 83 -14.17 26.17 24.79
C ASP A 83 -13.22 25.93 23.58
N GLY A 84 -13.58 26.44 22.39
CA GLY A 84 -12.81 26.29 21.16
C GLY A 84 -12.73 24.85 20.64
N TRP A 85 -13.55 23.92 21.18
CA TRP A 85 -13.55 22.51 20.80
C TRP A 85 -13.90 22.30 19.33
N MET A 86 -14.90 23.01 18.79
CA MET A 86 -15.26 22.91 17.37
C MET A 86 -14.11 23.40 16.50
N THR A 87 -13.52 24.56 16.81
CA THR A 87 -12.38 25.13 16.09
C THR A 87 -11.19 24.17 16.06
N GLN A 88 -10.90 23.48 17.17
CA GLN A 88 -9.82 22.49 17.27
C GLN A 88 -10.15 21.16 16.57
N THR A 89 -11.42 20.78 16.53
CA THR A 89 -11.86 19.47 15.98
C THR A 89 -12.04 19.48 14.47
N GLN A 90 -12.38 20.62 13.86
CA GLN A 90 -12.48 20.76 12.41
C GLN A 90 -11.22 20.31 11.64
N PRO A 91 -9.99 20.74 11.98
CA PRO A 91 -8.80 20.29 11.28
C PRO A 91 -8.52 18.80 11.50
N ILE A 92 -8.87 18.23 12.66
CA ILE A 92 -8.76 16.79 12.94
C ILE A 92 -9.64 16.00 11.96
N MET A 93 -10.90 16.40 11.81
CA MET A 93 -11.82 15.74 10.89
C MET A 93 -11.42 15.93 9.43
N THR A 94 -10.86 17.09 9.07
CA THR A 94 -10.29 17.33 7.73
C THR A 94 -9.10 16.40 7.44
N ALA A 95 -8.23 16.19 8.42
CA ALA A 95 -7.11 15.27 8.30
C ALA A 95 -7.58 13.82 8.14
N LEU A 96 -8.59 13.39 8.92
CA LEU A 96 -9.23 12.08 8.78
C LEU A 96 -9.74 11.84 7.35
N TRP A 97 -10.49 12.81 6.82
CA TRP A 97 -11.04 12.75 5.47
C TRP A 97 -9.97 12.70 4.38
N THR A 98 -8.88 13.44 4.56
CA THR A 98 -7.73 13.39 3.66
C THR A 98 -7.07 11.99 3.70
N ALA A 99 -6.84 11.45 4.89
CA ALA A 99 -6.23 10.13 5.06
C ALA A 99 -7.12 9.00 4.49
N GLU A 100 -8.44 9.09 4.62
CA GLU A 100 -9.39 8.16 3.98
C GLU A 100 -9.21 8.15 2.46
N ARG A 101 -9.13 9.33 1.83
CA ARG A 101 -8.96 9.45 0.38
C ARG A 101 -7.61 8.89 -0.07
N THR A 102 -6.55 9.09 0.72
CA THR A 102 -5.25 8.46 0.47
C THR A 102 -5.33 6.93 0.51
N LEU A 103 -6.08 6.36 1.46
CA LEU A 103 -6.33 4.92 1.49
C LEU A 103 -7.08 4.42 0.26
N MET A 104 -8.11 5.13 -0.19
CA MET A 104 -8.85 4.78 -1.40
C MET A 104 -7.98 4.79 -2.67
N LEU A 105 -6.93 5.62 -2.70
CA LEU A 105 -6.00 5.69 -3.83
C LEU A 105 -4.94 4.57 -3.84
N LEU A 106 -4.48 4.14 -2.65
CA LEU A 106 -3.31 3.27 -2.53
C LEU A 106 -3.66 1.80 -2.19
N CYS A 107 -4.75 1.58 -1.47
CA CYS A 107 -5.12 0.24 -0.97
C CYS A 107 -6.08 -0.48 -1.93
N ASP A 108 -6.20 -1.80 -1.73
CA ASP A 108 -7.15 -2.63 -2.47
C ASP A 108 -8.61 -2.21 -2.21
N GLU A 109 -9.48 -2.52 -3.18
CA GLU A 109 -10.91 -2.22 -3.13
C GLU A 109 -11.60 -2.78 -1.87
N ALA A 110 -11.10 -3.90 -1.35
CA ALA A 110 -11.57 -4.51 -0.11
C ALA A 110 -11.47 -3.59 1.13
N VAL A 111 -10.64 -2.54 1.10
CA VAL A 111 -10.49 -1.56 2.19
C VAL A 111 -11.46 -0.38 2.05
N GLN A 112 -11.99 -0.11 0.85
CA GLN A 112 -12.75 1.11 0.54
C GLN A 112 -14.03 1.25 1.35
N ASP A 113 -14.88 0.21 1.37
CA ASP A 113 -16.12 0.25 2.15
C ASP A 113 -15.84 0.29 3.66
N PRO A 114 -14.97 -0.57 4.24
CA PRO A 114 -14.65 -0.51 5.67
C PRO A 114 -14.07 0.83 6.13
N VAL A 115 -13.17 1.46 5.36
CA VAL A 115 -12.61 2.76 5.74
C VAL A 115 -13.69 3.84 5.72
N HIS A 116 -14.57 3.81 4.72
CA HIS A 116 -15.66 4.79 4.62
C HIS A 116 -16.69 4.64 5.75
N VAL A 117 -17.09 3.41 6.08
CA VAL A 117 -18.00 3.12 7.20
C VAL A 117 -17.40 3.59 8.52
N TYR A 118 -16.11 3.33 8.75
CA TYR A 118 -15.44 3.77 9.97
C TYR A 118 -15.31 5.30 10.05
N GLY A 119 -14.91 5.96 8.96
CA GLY A 119 -14.86 7.44 8.89
C GLY A 119 -16.22 8.09 9.14
N ARG A 120 -17.30 7.52 8.61
CA ARG A 120 -18.68 7.98 8.86
C ARG A 120 -19.11 7.78 10.31
N ALA A 121 -18.75 6.66 10.93
CA ALA A 121 -19.01 6.40 12.33
C ALA A 121 -18.28 7.41 13.23
N LEU A 122 -16.99 7.66 12.96
CA LEU A 122 -16.21 8.70 13.66
C LEU A 122 -16.84 10.08 13.51
N ASN A 123 -17.23 10.47 12.30
CA ASN A 123 -17.91 11.74 12.07
C ASN A 123 -19.22 11.86 12.86
N ARG A 124 -19.96 10.76 13.01
CA ARG A 124 -21.18 10.74 13.82
C ARG A 124 -20.85 10.86 15.31
N ALA A 125 -19.88 10.11 15.82
CA ALA A 125 -19.43 10.21 17.20
C ALA A 125 -18.93 11.62 17.57
N VAL A 126 -18.22 12.27 16.65
CA VAL A 126 -17.71 13.63 16.86
C VAL A 126 -18.84 14.66 16.81
N TRP A 127 -19.60 14.72 15.71
CA TRP A 127 -20.48 15.87 15.44
C TRP A 127 -21.95 15.65 15.77
N ARG A 128 -22.36 14.44 16.16
CA ARG A 128 -23.77 14.09 16.35
C ARG A 128 -23.94 13.33 17.64
N ASP A 129 -25.17 13.37 18.14
CA ASP A 129 -25.55 12.49 19.22
C ASP A 129 -25.52 11.02 18.77
N ILE A 130 -24.89 10.19 19.60
CA ILE A 130 -24.81 8.72 19.44
C ILE A 130 -25.72 8.01 20.47
N GLY A 131 -26.54 8.78 21.21
CA GLY A 131 -27.37 8.30 22.30
C GLY A 131 -26.53 7.95 23.52
N ASP A 132 -27.06 7.08 24.38
CA ASP A 132 -26.42 6.64 25.62
C ASP A 132 -25.27 5.63 25.40
N THR A 133 -24.77 5.51 24.17
CA THR A 133 -23.68 4.58 23.83
C THR A 133 -22.33 5.27 24.01
N GLU A 134 -21.41 4.60 24.68
CA GLU A 134 -20.03 5.06 24.82
C GLU A 134 -19.34 5.12 23.44
N VAL A 135 -18.46 6.10 23.24
CA VAL A 135 -17.76 6.31 21.96
C VAL A 135 -17.02 5.05 21.51
N ASN A 136 -16.33 4.34 22.42
CA ASN A 136 -15.64 3.09 22.09
C ASN A 136 -16.62 2.00 21.63
N GLU A 137 -17.72 1.79 22.35
CA GLU A 137 -18.72 0.78 22.00
C GLU A 137 -19.35 1.08 20.62
N TYR A 138 -19.66 2.35 20.36
CA TYR A 138 -20.19 2.79 19.08
C TYR A 138 -19.23 2.54 17.90
N LEU A 139 -17.93 2.68 18.13
CA LEU A 139 -16.89 2.57 17.09
C LEU A 139 -16.28 1.18 16.96
N GLU A 140 -16.52 0.27 17.91
CA GLU A 140 -15.85 -1.03 17.97
C GLU A 140 -16.02 -1.84 16.68
N THR A 141 -17.26 -1.99 16.22
CA THR A 141 -17.58 -2.81 15.04
C THR A 141 -16.99 -2.21 13.74
N PRO A 142 -17.19 -0.91 13.42
CA PRO A 142 -16.54 -0.28 12.27
C PRO A 142 -15.01 -0.37 12.33
N LYS A 143 -14.41 -0.13 13.50
CA LYS A 143 -12.95 -0.20 13.71
C LYS A 143 -12.42 -1.61 13.46
N ALA A 144 -13.06 -2.63 14.03
CA ALA A 144 -12.66 -4.02 13.84
C ALA A 144 -12.76 -4.45 12.36
N THR A 145 -13.83 -4.05 11.68
CA THR A 145 -14.05 -4.36 10.25
C THR A 145 -12.97 -3.73 9.38
N PHE A 146 -12.63 -2.46 9.62
CA PHE A 146 -11.53 -1.77 8.94
C PHE A 146 -10.19 -2.48 9.18
N MET A 147 -9.85 -2.81 10.44
CA MET A 147 -8.59 -3.46 10.77
C MET A 147 -8.46 -4.85 10.12
N ALA A 148 -9.56 -5.61 10.03
CA ALA A 148 -9.58 -6.90 9.34
C ALA A 148 -9.35 -6.75 7.82
N ALA A 149 -9.98 -5.77 7.19
CA ALA A 149 -9.79 -5.47 5.78
C ALA A 149 -8.36 -4.99 5.47
N ALA A 150 -7.82 -4.09 6.30
CA ALA A 150 -6.45 -3.60 6.18
C ALA A 150 -5.42 -4.74 6.30
N ARG A 151 -5.61 -5.66 7.27
CA ARG A 151 -4.75 -6.84 7.40
C ARG A 151 -4.81 -7.75 6.17
N THR A 152 -5.99 -7.91 5.60
CA THR A 152 -6.20 -8.75 4.41
C THR A 152 -5.51 -8.14 3.17
N SER A 153 -5.66 -6.83 2.95
CA SER A 153 -4.99 -6.12 1.84
C SER A 153 -3.45 -6.19 1.95
N LEU A 154 -2.89 -6.15 3.17
CA LEU A 154 -1.44 -6.28 3.37
C LEU A 154 -0.91 -7.72 3.29
N ALA A 155 -1.78 -8.73 3.36
CA ALA A 155 -1.42 -10.15 3.35
C ALA A 155 -1.50 -10.78 1.96
N PHE A 156 -2.41 -10.29 1.10
CA PHE A 156 -2.52 -10.71 -0.29
C PHE A 156 -1.65 -9.80 -1.18
N ARG A 157 -0.43 -10.22 -1.54
CA ARG A 157 0.29 -9.88 -2.78
C ARG A 157 1.67 -10.55 -2.84
#